data_AF-A0AA51QA63-F1
#
_entry.id   AF-A0AA51QA63-F1
#
_cell.length_a   1.000
_cell.length_b   1.000
_cell.length_c   1.000
_cell.angle_alpha   90.00
_cell.angle_beta   90.00
_cell.angle_gamma   90.00
#
_symmetry.space_group_name_H-M   'P 1'
#
loop_
_entity.id
_entity.type
_entity.pdbx_description
1 polymer ?
#
loop_
_entity_poly.entity_id
_entity_poly.type
_entity_poly.pdbx_seq_one_letter_code
_entity_poly.pdbx_strand_id
1 'polypeptide(L)' 'MITLFILGGSLQYFDEENQVIGQDDIFTVYKRYCDYCVENGIPCREDLIY' A
#
# COMPACT_ATOMS: atom_id res chain seq x y z
N MET A 1 9.63 -0.41 -16.22
CA MET A 1 9.22 -1.84 -16.29
C MET A 1 7.85 -1.95 -15.64
N ILE A 2 6.90 -2.65 -16.26
CA ILE A 2 5.59 -2.94 -15.66
C ILE A 2 5.61 -4.39 -15.20
N THR A 3 5.16 -4.64 -13.97
CA THR A 3 5.15 -5.97 -13.36
C THR A 3 3.80 -6.23 -12.72
N LEU A 4 3.22 -7.40 -12.98
CA LEU A 4 2.09 -7.93 -12.23
C LEU A 4 2.64 -8.79 -11.08
N PHE A 5 2.21 -8.53 -9.85
CA PHE A 5 2.68 -9.24 -8.67
C PHE A 5 1.56 -9.43 -7.64
N ILE A 6 1.76 -10.39 -6.73
CA ILE A 6 0.89 -10.64 -5.57
C ILE A 6 1.77 -10.55 -4.33
N LEU A 7 1.32 -9.82 -3.31
CA LEU A 7 1.98 -9.73 -2.00
C LEU A 7 1.10 -10.37 -0.94
N GLY A 8 1.74 -11.12 -0.03
CA GLY A 8 1.12 -11.62 1.19
C GLY A 8 1.87 -11.11 2.41
N GLY A 9 1.15 -10.72 3.45
CA GLY A 9 1.73 -10.13 4.67
C GLY A 9 1.98 -8.63 4.53
N SER A 10 3.15 -8.18 5.01
CA SER A 10 3.56 -6.77 5.01
C SER A 10 4.93 -6.59 4.38
N LEU A 11 5.16 -5.44 3.75
CA LEU A 11 6.48 -4.99 3.32
C LEU A 11 7.15 -4.27 4.48
N GLN A 12 8.31 -4.73 4.91
CA GLN A 12 9.14 -4.04 5.90
C GLN A 12 10.33 -3.38 5.21
N TYR A 13 10.55 -2.11 5.52
CA TYR A 13 11.67 -1.33 5.04
C TYR A 13 12.78 -1.34 6.08
N PHE A 14 13.99 -1.66 5.65
CA PHE A 14 15.16 -1.74 6.51
C PHE A 14 16.19 -0.67 6.09
N ASP A 15 16.91 -0.11 7.05
CA ASP A 15 18.09 0.72 6.79
C ASP A 15 19.36 -0.12 6.61
N GLU A 16 20.51 0.56 6.46
CA GLU A 16 21.81 -0.07 6.23
C GLU A 16 22.28 -0.92 7.44
N GLU A 17 21.78 -0.61 8.63
CA GLU A 17 22.03 -1.29 9.90
C GLU A 17 21.00 -2.41 10.21
N ASN A 18 20.20 -2.81 9.21
CA ASN A 18 19.13 -3.81 9.32
C ASN A 18 18.04 -3.46 10.35
N GLN A 19 17.84 -2.18 10.66
CA GLN A 19 16.74 -1.75 11.52
C GLN A 19 15.50 -1.47 10.69
N VAL A 20 14.34 -1.84 11.23
CA VAL A 20 13.05 -1.55 10.59
C VAL A 20 12.77 -0.06 10.70
N ILE A 21 12.68 0.62 9.56
CA ILE A 21 12.37 2.05 9.46
C ILE A 21 10.95 2.33 8.98
N GLY A 22 10.22 1.31 8.53
CA GLY A 22 8.84 1.45 8.10
C GLY A 22 8.20 0.12 7.73
N GLN A 23 6.87 0.14 7.60
CA GLN A 23 6.10 -1.01 7.14
C GLN A 23 4.88 -0.57 6.33
N ASP A 24 4.62 -1.26 5.24
CA ASP A 24 3.38 -1.17 4.46
C ASP A 24 2.63 -2.51 4.57
N ASP A 25 1.35 -2.44 4.91
CA ASP A 25 0.42 -3.56 4.84
C ASP A 25 -0.77 -3.22 3.91
N ILE A 26 -1.74 -4.14 3.82
CA ILE A 26 -2.92 -3.94 2.98
C ILE A 26 -3.69 -2.67 3.33
N PHE A 27 -3.73 -2.28 4.61
CA PHE A 27 -4.45 -1.08 5.06
C PHE A 27 -3.71 0.20 4.68
N THR A 28 -2.38 0.22 4.79
CA THR A 28 -1.57 1.37 4.34
C THR A 28 -1.68 1.58 2.84
N VAL A 29 -1.67 0.48 2.06
CA VAL A 29 -1.85 0.53 0.60
C VAL A 29 -3.26 0.96 0.23
N TYR A 30 -4.29 0.42 0.89
CA TYR A 30 -5.68 0.81 0.66
C TYR A 30 -5.94 2.27 1.00
N LYS A 31 -5.41 2.76 2.12
CA LYS A 31 -5.49 4.18 2.48
C LYS A 31 -4.90 5.06 1.38
N ARG A 32 -3.72 4.71 0.85
CA ARG A 32 -3.06 5.44 -0.24
C ARG A 32 -3.91 5.47 -1.51
N TYR A 33 -4.59 4.36 -1.83
CA TYR A 33 -5.56 4.30 -2.92
C TYR A 33 -6.74 5.24 -2.69
N CYS A 34 -7.36 5.21 -1.51
CA CYS A 34 -8.48 6.08 -1.15
C CYS A 34 -8.08 7.56 -1.19
N ASP A 35 -6.94 7.93 -0.58
CA ASP A 35 -6.43 9.30 -0.53
C ASP A 35 -6.21 9.82 -1.97
N TYR A 36 -5.59 9.01 -2.85
CA TYR A 36 -5.42 9.35 -4.26
C TYR A 36 -6.76 9.55 -4.99
N CYS A 37 -7.74 8.68 -4.73
CA CYS A 37 -9.08 8.82 -5.30
C CYS A 37 -9.73 10.15 -4.89
N VAL A 38 -9.67 10.50 -3.61
CA VAL A 38 -10.23 11.75 -3.07
C VAL A 38 -9.55 12.97 -3.69
N GLU A 39 -8.21 12.99 -3.72
CA GLU A 39 -7.42 14.09 -4.27
C GLU A 39 -7.70 14.35 -5.75
N ASN A 40 -8.06 13.31 -6.50
CA ASN A 40 -8.28 13.38 -7.95
C ASN A 40 -9.77 13.36 -8.35
N GLY A 41 -10.69 13.35 -7.39
CA GLY A 41 -12.14 13.28 -7.66
C GLY A 41 -12.59 11.97 -8.31
N ILE A 42 -11.86 10.87 -8.05
CA ILE A 42 -12.17 9.53 -8.55
C ILE A 42 -13.03 8.79 -7.51
N PRO A 43 -14.12 8.12 -7.89
CA PRO A 43 -14.88 7.28 -6.98
C PRO A 43 -14.03 6.15 -6.39
N CYS A 44 -14.05 6.02 -5.07
CA CYS A 44 -13.36 4.94 -4.37
C CYS A 44 -14.17 3.64 -4.42
N ARG A 45 -13.50 2.49 -4.61
CA ARG A 45 -14.11 1.16 -4.46
C ARG A 45 -13.93 0.64 -3.05
N GLU A 46 -15.04 0.53 -2.32
CA GLU A 46 -15.06 0.09 -0.93
C GLU A 46 -15.03 -1.43 -0.77
N ASP A 47 -15.23 -2.19 -1.86
CA ASP A 47 -15.31 -3.65 -1.88
C ASP A 47 -13.98 -4.37 -2.12
N LEU A 48 -12.86 -3.66 -1.94
CA LEU A 48 -11.50 -4.18 -2.18
C LEU A 48 -10.89 -4.91 -0.97
N ILE A 49 -11.46 -4.74 0.22
CA ILE A 49 -11.05 -5.43 1.45
C ILE A 49 -12.24 -6.27 1.95
N TYR A 50 -11.95 -7.52 2.34
CA TYR A 50 -12.91 -8.48 2.90
C TYR A 50 -12.47 -8.95 4.28
#